data_AF-A0A6P0SWV8-F1
#
_entry.id   AF-A0A6P0SWV8-F1
#
_cell.length_a   1.000
_cell.length_b   1.000
_cell.length_c   1.000
_cell.angle_alpha   90.00
_cell.angle_beta   90.00
_cell.angle_gamma   90.00
#
_symmetry.space_group_name_H-M   'P 1'
#
loop_
_entity.id
_entity.type
_entity.pdbx_description
1 polymer ?
#
loop_
_entity_poly.entity_id
_entity_poly.type
_entity_poly.pdbx_seq_one_letter_code
_entity_poly.pdbx_strand_id
1 'polypeptide(L)'
;EYVQYLDQLPLGHGLPEAIIKRARKYAYHFFFRRMIPLEMTTEASNPSEFKLQVCDLNEFIPGQSKGLDVICDGILTGTEFIYTN
;
A
#
# COMPACT_ATOMS: atom_id res chain seq x y z
N GLU A 1 14.50 -25.85 14.39
CA GLU A 1 13.16 -26.39 14.71
C GLU A 1 12.07 -25.91 13.75
N TYR A 2 11.68 -24.63 13.69
CA TYR A 2 10.62 -24.15 12.78
C TYR A 2 10.79 -24.57 11.30
N VAL A 3 11.97 -24.35 10.71
CA VAL A 3 12.23 -24.71 9.31
C VAL A 3 12.16 -26.22 9.08
N GLN A 4 12.60 -27.03 10.04
CA GLN A 4 12.55 -28.49 9.95
C GLN A 4 11.11 -29.01 9.94
N TYR A 5 10.18 -28.32 10.61
CA TYR A 5 8.74 -28.64 10.52
C TYR A 5 8.13 -28.25 9.18
N LEU A 6 8.62 -27.17 8.55
CA LEU A 6 8.18 -26.79 7.19
C LEU A 6 8.60 -27.82 6.15
N ASP A 7 9.78 -28.41 6.30
CA ASP A 7 10.30 -29.44 5.39
C ASP A 7 9.52 -30.77 5.48
N GLN A 8 8.73 -30.97 6.54
CA GLN A 8 7.88 -32.15 6.73
C GLN A 8 6.45 -31.97 6.16
N LEU A 9 6.11 -30.78 5.65
CA LEU A 9 4.79 -30.54 5.09
C LEU A 9 4.60 -31.39 3.81
N PRO A 10 3.37 -31.88 3.53
CA PRO A 10 3.05 -32.61 2.31
C PRO A 10 2.98 -31.69 1.06
N LEU A 11 3.82 -30.66 1.03
CA LEU A 11 4.00 -29.73 -0.07
C LEU A 11 5.30 -30.12 -0.75
N GLY A 12 5.21 -30.90 -1.83
CA GLY A 12 6.35 -31.64 -2.40
C GLY A 12 7.54 -30.81 -2.89
N HIS A 13 7.41 -29.49 -3.02
CA HIS A 13 8.50 -28.56 -3.31
C HIS A 13 8.09 -27.13 -2.96
N GLY A 14 9.07 -26.28 -2.66
CA GLY A 14 8.86 -24.85 -2.51
C GLY A 14 8.34 -24.21 -3.80
N LEU A 15 7.68 -23.06 -3.68
CA LEU A 15 7.21 -22.31 -4.83
C LEU A 15 8.39 -21.88 -5.73
N PRO A 16 8.19 -21.79 -7.06
CA PRO A 16 9.21 -21.26 -7.96
C PRO A 16 9.72 -19.88 -7.55
N GLU A 17 11.01 -19.61 -7.76
CA GLU A 17 11.63 -18.32 -7.38
C GLU A 17 10.91 -17.11 -7.96
N ALA A 18 10.34 -17.23 -9.17
CA ALA A 18 9.53 -16.17 -9.78
C ALA A 18 8.27 -15.83 -8.96
N ILE A 19 7.62 -16.84 -8.36
CA ILE A 19 6.45 -16.65 -7.50
C ILE A 19 6.89 -16.04 -6.17
N ILE A 20 7.95 -16.56 -5.56
CA ILE A 20 8.51 -16.03 -4.32
C ILE A 20 8.90 -14.55 -4.50
N LYS A 21 9.55 -14.19 -5.61
CA LYS A 21 9.93 -12.81 -5.92
C LYS A 21 8.73 -11.88 -6.04
N ARG A 22 7.64 -12.32 -6.67
CA ARG A 22 6.38 -11.54 -6.74
C ARG A 22 5.74 -11.39 -5.37
N ALA A 23 5.66 -12.48 -4.58
CA ALA A 23 5.13 -12.44 -3.23
C ALA A 23 5.91 -11.50 -2.31
N ARG A 24 7.25 -11.50 -2.40
CA ARG A 24 8.12 -10.56 -1.66
C ARG A 24 7.88 -9.11 -2.08
N LYS A 25 7.70 -8.81 -3.37
CA LYS A 25 7.38 -7.44 -3.84
C LYS A 25 6.03 -6.98 -3.31
N TYR A 26 5.02 -7.85 -3.32
CA TYR A 26 3.71 -7.56 -2.74
C TYR A 26 3.82 -7.30 -1.24
N ALA A 27 4.48 -8.18 -0.49
CA ALA A 27 4.74 -8.01 0.93
C ALA A 27 5.50 -6.71 1.22
N TYR A 28 6.47 -6.34 0.39
CA TYR A 28 7.16 -5.06 0.50
C TYR A 28 6.20 -3.86 0.34
N HIS A 29 5.34 -3.88 -0.67
CA HIS A 29 4.32 -2.83 -0.85
C HIS A 29 3.31 -2.78 0.29
N PHE A 30 2.90 -3.94 0.82
CA PHE A 30 1.85 -4.01 1.82
C PHE A 30 2.37 -3.70 3.25
N PHE A 31 3.53 -4.24 3.62
CA PHE A 31 4.05 -4.16 4.99
C PHE A 31 5.13 -3.09 5.19
N PHE A 32 5.89 -2.74 4.15
CA PHE A 32 7.09 -1.90 4.30
C PHE A 32 6.99 -0.54 3.62
N ARG A 33 6.20 -0.40 2.55
CA ARG A 33 5.91 0.92 2.00
C ARG A 33 4.84 1.58 2.88
N ARG A 34 5.22 2.67 3.56
CA ARG A 34 4.24 3.50 4.28
C ARG A 34 3.19 3.96 3.28
N MET A 35 1.91 3.76 3.63
CA MET A 35 0.81 4.32 2.86
C MET A 35 0.98 5.83 2.80
N ILE A 36 0.70 6.43 1.63
CA ILE A 36 0.65 7.89 1.51
C ILE A 36 -0.59 8.34 2.31
N PRO A 37 -0.42 9.18 3.34
CA PRO A 37 -1.55 9.61 4.15
C PRO A 37 -2.52 10.45 3.32
N LEU A 38 -3.81 10.28 3.57
CA LEU A 38 -4.88 11.08 2.98
C LEU A 38 -5.76 11.60 4.12
N GLU A 39 -5.62 12.89 4.41
CA GLU A 39 -6.25 13.56 5.55
C GLU A 39 -7.79 13.54 5.47
N MET A 40 -8.33 13.42 4.27
CA MET A 40 -9.77 13.30 4.02
C MET A 40 -10.33 11.88 4.22
N THR A 41 -9.51 10.92 4.66
CA THR A 41 -9.95 9.54 4.89
C THR A 41 -10.03 9.22 6.38
N THR A 42 -11.07 8.47 6.77
CA THR A 42 -11.29 7.99 8.12
C THR A 42 -11.60 6.50 8.11
N GLU A 43 -11.48 5.86 9.27
CA GLU A 43 -11.74 4.43 9.44
C GLU A 43 -13.19 4.11 9.10
N ALA A 44 -13.39 3.08 8.27
CA ALA A 44 -14.70 2.50 8.01
C ALA A 44 -14.97 1.35 9.00
N SER A 45 -16.24 0.91 9.09
CA SER A 45 -16.58 -0.25 9.92
C SER A 45 -15.92 -1.55 9.43
N ASN A 46 -15.60 -1.65 8.14
CA ASN A 46 -14.80 -2.71 7.58
C ASN A 46 -13.32 -2.29 7.53
N PRO A 47 -12.38 -3.04 8.15
CA PRO A 47 -10.95 -2.71 8.14
C PRO A 47 -10.30 -2.67 6.75
N SER A 48 -10.95 -3.23 5.73
CA SER A 48 -10.48 -3.19 4.34
C SER A 48 -11.03 -2.01 3.53
N GLU A 49 -11.84 -1.14 4.16
CA GLU A 49 -12.47 0.01 3.53
C GLU A 49 -11.99 1.31 4.17
N PHE A 50 -12.09 2.40 3.41
CA PHE A 50 -11.86 3.76 3.90
C PHE A 50 -13.09 4.60 3.63
N LYS A 51 -13.47 5.44 4.59
CA LYS A 51 -14.55 6.40 4.42
C LYS A 51 -13.97 7.77 4.10
N LEU A 52 -14.55 8.43 3.11
CA LEU A 52 -14.23 9.82 2.79
C LEU A 52 -14.97 10.74 3.76
N GLN A 53 -14.25 11.67 4.40
CA GLN A 53 -14.77 12.69 5.27
C GLN A 53 -14.36 14.06 4.70
N VAL A 54 -15.22 14.60 3.85
CA VAL A 54 -15.05 15.93 3.23
C VAL A 54 -16.38 16.69 3.28
N CYS A 55 -16.28 18.01 3.39
CA CYS A 55 -17.43 18.91 3.41
C CYS A 55 -17.52 19.77 2.14
N ASP A 56 -16.38 20.05 1.51
CA ASP A 56 -16.27 20.91 0.32
C ASP A 56 -15.31 20.30 -0.71
N LEU A 57 -15.62 20.48 -2.00
CA LEU A 57 -14.73 20.14 -3.11
C LEU A 57 -13.42 20.93 -3.09
N ASN A 58 -13.44 22.13 -2.49
CA ASN A 58 -12.24 22.93 -2.32
C ASN A 58 -11.15 22.23 -1.47
N GLU A 59 -11.49 21.17 -0.72
CA GLU A 59 -10.52 20.37 0.04
C GLU A 59 -9.66 19.46 -0.87
N PHE A 60 -10.01 19.31 -2.15
CA PHE A 60 -9.26 18.50 -3.13
C PHE A 60 -8.37 19.33 -4.07
N ILE A 61 -8.35 20.65 -3.93
CA ILE A 61 -7.50 21.49 -4.77
C ILE A 61 -6.03 21.32 -4.38
N PRO A 62 -5.09 21.56 -5.31
CA PRO A 62 -3.66 21.44 -5.02
C PRO A 62 -3.23 22.23 -3.78
N GLY A 63 -2.38 21.61 -2.96
CA GLY A 63 -1.84 22.20 -1.73
C GLY A 63 -2.68 21.99 -0.47
N GLN A 64 -3.87 21.41 -0.56
CA GLN A 64 -4.69 21.08 0.62
C GLN A 64 -4.27 19.77 1.30
N SER A 65 -3.78 18.80 0.52
CA SER A 65 -3.27 17.53 1.03
C SER A 65 -1.99 17.18 0.30
N LYS A 66 -0.87 17.18 1.03
CA LYS A 66 0.44 16.81 0.49
C LYS A 66 0.43 15.39 -0.07
N GLY A 67 -0.30 14.48 0.58
CA GLY A 67 -0.44 13.11 0.12
C GLY A 67 -1.23 13.02 -1.19
N LEU A 68 -2.34 13.75 -1.28
CA LEU A 68 -3.13 13.82 -2.51
C LEU A 68 -2.33 14.44 -3.66
N ASP A 69 -1.57 15.50 -3.39
CA ASP A 69 -0.71 16.15 -4.39
C ASP A 69 0.32 15.17 -4.96
N VAL A 70 1.02 14.40 -4.10
CA VAL A 70 1.99 13.38 -4.53
C VAL A 70 1.32 12.30 -5.41
N ILE A 71 0.10 11.89 -5.08
CA ILE A 71 -0.65 10.90 -5.86
C ILE A 71 -1.07 11.49 -7.21
N CYS A 72 -1.64 12.69 -7.22
CA CYS A 72 -2.08 13.38 -8.43
C CYS A 72 -0.90 13.63 -9.37
N ASP A 73 0.22 14.16 -8.87
CA ASP A 73 1.43 14.39 -9.66
C ASP A 73 1.96 13.07 -10.25
N GLY A 74 2.01 12.00 -9.45
CA GLY A 74 2.47 10.69 -9.92
C GLY A 74 1.58 10.11 -11.04
N ILE A 75 0.26 10.29 -10.95
CA ILE A 75 -0.69 9.85 -11.98
C ILE A 75 -0.59 10.72 -13.24
N LEU A 76 -0.57 12.05 -13.08
CA LEU A 76 -0.66 13.00 -14.19
C LEU A 76 0.67 13.17 -14.93
N THR A 77 1.79 13.07 -14.22
CA THR A 77 3.13 13.40 -14.75
C THR A 77 4.10 12.21 -14.75
N GLY A 78 3.72 11.10 -14.11
CA GLY A 78 4.57 9.91 -14.01
C GLY A 78 5.70 10.04 -12.98
N THR A 79 5.62 11.01 -12.06
CA THR A 79 6.56 11.13 -10.94
C THR A 79 6.42 9.99 -9.95
N GLU A 80 7.45 9.79 -9.12
CA GLU A 80 7.43 8.74 -8.11
C GLU A 80 6.46 9.07 -6.97
N PHE A 81 5.73 8.07 -6.50
CA PHE A 81 4.84 8.17 -5.33
C PHE A 81 5.63 8.17 -4.01
N ILE A 82 6.49 9.17 -3.80
CA ILE A 82 7.34 9.30 -2.61
C ILE A 82 6.81 10.39 -1.70
N TYR A 83 6.27 9.99 -0.54
CA TYR A 83 5.86 10.90 0.52
C TYR A 83 7.01 11.10 1.51
N THR A 84 7.63 12.27 1.48
CA THR A 84 8.64 12.71 2.46
C THR A 84 7.98 13.57 3.52
N ASN A 85 8.22 13.31 4.80
CA ASN A 85 7.71 14.14 5.91
C ASN A 85 8.45 15.47 5.92
#